data_AF-A0A938UJJ7-F1
#
_entry.id   AF-A0A938UJJ7-F1
#
_cell.length_a   1.000
_cell.length_b   1.000
_cell.length_c   1.000
_cell.angle_alpha   90.00
_cell.angle_beta   90.00
_cell.angle_gamma   90.00
#
_symmetry.space_group_name_H-M   'P 1'
#
loop_
_entity.id
_entity.type
_entity.pdbx_description
1 polymer ?
#
loop_
_entity_poly.entity_id
_entity_poly.type
_entity_poly.pdbx_seq_one_letter_code
_entity_poly.pdbx_strand_id
1 'polypeptide(L)' 'MAEFKIKDAAFGVDHDPKGRFWNSRWNLHREVLAQYVLPDTVSITDSTIREGEEAPHVVYRLEDKLRIARLLDA' A
#
# COMPACT_ATOMS: atom_id res chain seq x y z
N MET A 1 -33.06 11.51 3.67
CA MET A 1 -31.79 10.93 3.15
C MET A 1 -31.01 10.45 4.36
N ALA A 2 -30.47 9.23 4.34
CA ALA A 2 -29.65 8.74 5.44
C ALA A 2 -28.36 9.57 5.57
N GLU A 3 -27.90 9.80 6.79
CA GLU A 3 -26.69 10.55 7.09
C GLU A 3 -25.46 9.81 6.51
N PHE A 4 -24.78 10.42 5.54
CA PHE A 4 -23.56 9.87 4.97
C PHE A 4 -22.37 10.17 5.89
N LYS A 5 -22.01 9.20 6.72
CA LYS A 5 -20.85 9.32 7.62
C LYS A 5 -19.56 9.08 6.82
N ILE A 6 -19.04 10.15 6.24
CA ILE A 6 -17.81 10.15 5.43
C ILE A 6 -16.63 9.46 6.14
N LYS A 7 -16.52 9.58 7.46
CA LYS A 7 -15.45 8.95 8.25
C LYS A 7 -15.51 7.42 8.16
N ASP A 8 -16.69 6.84 8.37
CA ASP A 8 -16.90 5.40 8.32
C ASP A 8 -16.73 4.85 6.88
N ALA A 9 -17.00 5.68 5.88
CA ALA A 9 -16.80 5.35 4.47
C ALA A 9 -15.34 5.51 4.00
N ALA A 10 -14.57 6.43 4.59
CA ALA A 10 -13.20 6.76 4.22
C ALA A 10 -12.18 5.72 4.73
N PHE A 11 -12.48 5.01 5.82
CA PHE A 11 -11.63 3.95 6.36
C PHE A 11 -12.00 2.55 5.84
N GLY A 12 -12.71 2.46 4.70
CA GLY A 12 -13.04 1.19 4.05
C GLY A 12 -11.82 0.54 3.39
N VAL A 13 -10.88 0.08 4.21
CA VAL A 13 -9.67 -0.63 3.78
C VAL A 13 -9.87 -2.12 3.98
N ASP A 14 -9.66 -2.89 2.92
CA ASP A 14 -9.58 -4.34 2.97
C ASP A 14 -8.10 -4.77 2.95
N HIS A 15 -7.79 -5.75 3.79
CA HIS A 15 -6.45 -6.32 3.92
C HIS A 15 -6.34 -7.60 3.09
N ASP A 16 -5.18 -7.89 2.51
CA ASP A 16 -4.94 -9.25 2.00
C ASP A 16 -4.99 -10.27 3.16
N PRO A 17 -5.22 -11.57 2.91
CA PRO A 17 -5.39 -12.57 3.98
C PRO A 17 -4.21 -12.65 4.97
N LYS A 18 -3.02 -12.17 4.56
CA LYS A 18 -1.81 -12.13 5.40
C LYS A 18 -1.55 -10.76 6.03
N GLY A 19 -2.41 -9.76 5.79
CA GLY A 19 -2.33 -8.43 6.37
C GLY A 19 -1.18 -7.55 5.87
N ARG A 20 -0.51 -7.94 4.79
CA ARG A 20 0.64 -7.27 4.17
C ARG A 20 0.25 -6.07 3.31
N PHE A 21 -0.86 -6.17 2.59
CA PHE A 21 -1.33 -5.15 1.66
C PHE A 21 -2.68 -4.60 2.08
N TRP A 22 -2.85 -3.31 1.85
CA TRP A 22 -4.07 -2.57 2.15
C TRP A 22 -4.63 -2.04 0.85
N ASN A 23 -5.90 -2.35 0.59
CA ASN A 23 -6.59 -1.86 -0.58
C ASN A 23 -7.86 -1.13 -0.14
N SER A 24 -8.25 -0.11 -0.90
CA SER A 24 -9.60 0.43 -0.75
C SER A 24 -10.60 -0.66 -1.12
N ARG A 25 -11.61 -0.90 -0.27
CA ARG A 25 -12.70 -1.85 -0.54
C ARG A 25 -13.39 -1.59 -1.88
N TRP A 26 -13.40 -0.32 -2.29
CA TRP A 26 -13.99 0.14 -3.55
C TRP A 26 -13.25 -0.42 -4.78
N ASN A 27 -11.96 -0.76 -4.65
CA ASN A 27 -11.17 -1.36 -5.73
C ASN A 27 -11.44 -2.86 -5.92
N LEU A 28 -12.12 -3.51 -4.97
CA LEU A 28 -12.37 -4.96 -4.97
C LEU A 28 -13.73 -5.35 -5.56
N HIS A 29 -14.52 -4.37 -5.98
CA HIS A 29 -15.79 -4.61 -6.67
C HIS A 29 -15.57 -5.38 -7.97
N ARG A 30 -16.43 -6.35 -8.27
CA ARG A 30 -16.29 -7.23 -9.44
C ARG A 30 -16.21 -6.43 -10.75
N GLU A 31 -17.02 -5.39 -10.86
CA GLU A 31 -17.06 -4.49 -12.01
C GLU A 31 -15.77 -3.68 -12.19
N VAL A 32 -15.02 -3.38 -11.11
CA VAL A 32 -13.72 -2.70 -11.16
C VAL A 32 -12.64 -3.70 -11.56
N LEU A 33 -12.60 -4.87 -10.91
CA LEU A 33 -11.64 -5.93 -11.22
C LEU A 33 -11.76 -6.43 -12.66
N ALA A 34 -12.99 -6.48 -13.20
CA ALA A 34 -13.22 -6.87 -14.60
C ALA A 34 -12.62 -5.91 -15.64
N GLN A 35 -12.24 -4.69 -15.23
CA GLN A 35 -11.59 -3.70 -16.11
C GLN A 35 -10.06 -3.87 -16.14
N TYR A 36 -9.49 -4.74 -15.31
CA TYR A 36 -8.05 -4.90 -15.21
C TYR A 36 -7.48 -5.58 -16.46
N VAL A 37 -6.71 -4.82 -17.23
CA VAL A 37 -5.86 -5.31 -18.32
C VAL A 37 -4.41 -5.19 -17.85
N LEU A 38 -3.98 -6.13 -17.01
CA LEU A 38 -2.64 -6.11 -16.42
C LEU A 38 -1.60 -6.72 -17.39
N PRO A 39 -0.36 -6.23 -17.37
CA PRO A 39 0.72 -6.87 -18.12
C PRO A 39 1.08 -8.23 -17.53
N ASP A 40 1.64 -9.12 -18.36
CA ASP A 40 2.12 -10.44 -17.93
C ASP A 40 3.24 -10.35 -16.87
N THR A 41 3.92 -9.22 -16.78
CA THR A 41 5.00 -8.99 -15.82
C THR A 41 4.87 -7.60 -15.21
N VAL A 42 4.92 -7.57 -13.88
CA VAL A 42 4.97 -6.35 -13.08
C VAL A 42 6.26 -6.36 -12.29
N SER A 43 7.01 -5.26 -12.34
CA SER A 43 8.15 -5.01 -11.45
C SER A 43 7.71 -4.04 -10.36
N ILE A 44 8.13 -4.29 -9.13
CA ILE A 44 7.90 -3.40 -7.99
C ILE A 44 9.23 -2.77 -7.62
N THR A 45 9.33 -1.46 -7.76
CA THR A 45 10.46 -0.68 -7.24
C THR A 45 10.12 -0.23 -5.83
N ASP A 46 10.76 -0.83 -4.83
CA ASP A 46 10.61 -0.37 -3.44
C ASP A 46 11.24 1.02 -3.26
N SER A 47 10.50 1.94 -2.65
CA SER A 47 10.94 3.31 -2.40
C SER A 47 11.05 3.64 -0.90
N THR A 48 11.05 2.64 -0.02
CA THR A 48 11.02 2.82 1.45
C THR A 48 12.14 3.71 1.96
N ILE A 49 13.38 3.53 1.46
CA ILE A 49 14.54 4.32 1.87
C ILE A 49 14.67 5.68 1.17
N ARG A 50 13.69 6.05 0.33
CA ARG A 50 13.61 7.35 -0.34
C ARG A 50 12.34 8.10 0.02
N GLU A 51 11.19 7.56 -0.37
CA GLU A 51 9.86 8.16 -0.12
C GLU A 51 9.48 8.03 1.36
N GLY A 52 9.84 6.90 1.99
CA GLY A 52 9.53 6.69 3.40
C GLY A 52 10.16 7.72 4.35
N GLU A 53 11.28 8.35 3.97
CA GLU A 53 11.90 9.43 4.74
C GLU A 53 11.15 10.77 4.63
N GLU A 54 10.22 10.91 3.68
CA GLU A 54 9.37 12.11 3.56
C GLU A 54 8.25 12.12 4.61
N ALA A 55 7.95 10.96 5.23
CA ALA A 55 6.99 10.86 6.30
C ALA A 55 7.48 11.59 7.57
N PRO A 56 6.61 12.40 8.23
CA PRO A 56 6.99 13.10 9.46
C PRO A 56 7.55 12.14 10.51
N HIS A 57 8.66 12.53 11.12
CA HIS A 57 9.37 11.77 12.16
C HIS A 57 10.02 10.46 11.70
N VAL A 58 10.05 10.15 10.41
CA VAL A 58 10.84 9.04 9.87
C VAL A 58 12.23 9.55 9.49
N VAL A 59 13.25 9.14 10.24
CA VAL A 59 14.65 9.48 9.98
C VAL A 59 15.48 8.20 10.09
N TYR A 60 16.03 7.72 8.98
CA TYR A 60 16.86 6.51 8.99
C TYR A 60 18.33 6.87 9.16
N ARG A 61 19.03 6.14 10.04
CA ARG A 61 20.50 6.13 10.02
C ARG A 61 21.00 5.22 8.90
N LEU A 62 22.29 5.31 8.58
CA LEU A 62 22.89 4.46 7.54
C LEU A 62 22.69 2.97 7.83
N GLU A 63 22.82 2.54 9.09
CA GLU A 63 22.65 1.14 9.49
C GLU A 63 21.21 0.67 9.30
N ASP A 64 20.24 1.56 9.54
CA ASP A 64 18.82 1.30 9.33
C ASP A 64 18.53 1.10 7.84
N LYS A 65 19.07 1.97 6.97
CA LYS A 65 18.94 1.84 5.50
C LYS A 65 19.55 0.53 5.00
N LEU A 66 20.74 0.17 5.48
CA LEU A 66 21.38 -1.11 5.12
C LEU A 66 20.57 -2.32 5.57
N ARG A 67 19.97 -2.27 6.77
CA ARG A 67 19.11 -3.34 7.27
C ARG A 67 17.84 -3.48 6.43
N ILE A 68 17.18 -2.36 6.10
CA ILE A 68 15.98 -2.34 5.26
C ILE A 68 16.30 -2.88 3.86
N ALA A 69 17.37 -2.40 3.22
CA ALA A 69 17.78 -2.86 1.90
C ALA A 69 18.01 -4.38 1.84
N ARG A 70 18.66 -4.97 2.87
CA ARG A 70 18.86 -6.42 2.96
C ARG A 70 17.57 -7.21 3.16
N LEU A 71 16.58 -6.63 3.82
CA LEU A 71 15.26 -7.27 3.98
C LEU A 71 14.42 -7.21 2.71
N LEU A 72 14.67 -6.22 1.83
CA LEU A 72 13.97 -6.06 0.56
C LEU A 72 14.59 -6.89 -0.58
N ASP A 73 15.87 -7.25 -0.46
CA ASP A 73 16.58 -8.08 -1.44
C ASP A 73 16.25 -9.59 -1.32
N ALA A 74 15.76 -10.02 -0.16
CA ALA A 74 15.45 -11.42 0.17
C ALA A 74 14.01 -11.82 -0.17
#